data_AF-A0A7V9HT46-F1
#
_entry.id   AF-A0A7V9HT46-F1
#
_cell.length_a   1.000
_cell.length_b   1.000
_cell.length_c   1.000
_cell.angle_alpha   90.00
_cell.angle_beta   90.00
_cell.angle_gamma   90.00
#
_symmetry.space_group_name_H-M   'P 1'
#
loop_
_entity.id
_entity.type
_entity.pdbx_description
1 polymer ?
#
loop_
_entity_poly.entity_id
_entity_poly.type
_entity_poly.pdbx_seq_one_letter_code
_entity_poly.pdbx_strand_id
1 'polypeptide(L)'
;MDEKLVKALQEDYQTAPISEPERVMLDFVVQLTRDATRIGRQNHERLRAVGFDDQGILQITLIASWFNYINRVADALGVGRD
;
A
#
# COMPACT_ATOMS: atom_id res chain seq x y z
N MET A 1 -1.05 -18.51 -4.29
CA MET A 1 -0.38 -17.58 -3.36
C MET A 1 0.01 -18.35 -2.12
N ASP A 2 1.14 -18.02 -1.49
CA ASP A 2 1.52 -18.62 -0.21
C ASP A 2 0.58 -18.11 0.89
N GLU A 3 -0.30 -18.98 1.40
CA GLU A 3 -1.28 -18.64 2.43
C GLU A 3 -0.62 -18.11 3.71
N LYS A 4 0.59 -18.55 4.03
CA LYS A 4 1.32 -18.08 5.22
C LYS A 4 1.74 -16.63 5.05
N LEU A 5 2.23 -16.26 3.87
CA LEU A 5 2.59 -14.88 3.56
C LEU A 5 1.36 -13.96 3.59
N VAL A 6 0.24 -14.42 3.02
CA VAL A 6 -1.03 -13.66 3.05
C VAL A 6 -1.46 -13.39 4.48
N LYS A 7 -1.45 -14.43 5.32
CA LYS A 7 -1.84 -14.31 6.73
C LYS A 7 -0.91 -13.35 7.48
N ALA A 8 0.40 -13.44 7.27
CA ALA A 8 1.37 -12.53 7.88
C ALA A 8 1.13 -11.07 7.46
N LEU A 9 0.82 -10.82 6.19
CA LEU A 9 0.50 -9.47 5.69
C LEU A 9 -0.82 -8.92 6.26
N GLN A 10 -1.82 -9.78 6.46
CA GLN A 10 -3.10 -9.41 7.07
C GLN A 10 -2.98 -9.08 8.56
N GLU A 11 -2.14 -9.83 9.30
CA GLU A 11 -1.90 -9.61 10.73
C GLU A 11 -1.05 -8.36 10.95
N ASP A 12 0.16 -8.32 10.37
CA ASP A 12 1.05 -7.16 10.43
C ASP A 12 2.14 -7.23 9.35
N TYR A 13 2.01 -6.39 8.32
CA TYR A 13 3.01 -6.30 7.26
C TYR A 13 4.40 -5.88 7.76
N GLN A 14 4.53 -5.24 8.93
CA GLN A 14 5.81 -4.84 9.50
C GLN A 14 6.63 -6.04 9.99
N THR A 15 5.99 -7.16 10.31
CA THR A 15 6.67 -8.39 10.74
C THR A 15 6.66 -9.49 9.67
N ALA A 16 5.89 -9.30 8.59
CA ALA A 16 5.83 -10.25 7.48
C ALA A 16 7.22 -10.47 6.81
N PRO A 17 7.50 -11.70 6.32
CA PRO A 17 8.76 -12.06 5.68
C PRO A 17 8.81 -11.56 4.23
N ILE A 18 8.81 -10.23 4.07
CA ILE A 18 8.87 -9.52 2.78
C ILE A 18 10.24 -8.87 2.59
N SER A 19 10.59 -8.65 1.33
CA SER A 19 11.80 -7.95 0.93
C SER A 19 11.77 -6.46 1.32
N GLU A 20 12.94 -5.82 1.33
CA GLU A 20 13.07 -4.40 1.62
C GLU A 20 12.28 -3.50 0.64
N PRO A 21 12.30 -3.72 -0.70
CA PRO A 21 11.48 -2.93 -1.62
C PRO A 21 9.99 -3.06 -1.34
N GLU A 22 9.50 -4.27 -1.05
CA GLU A 22 8.09 -4.51 -0.69
C GLU A 22 7.71 -3.76 0.59
N ARG A 23 8.59 -3.79 1.61
CA ARG A 23 8.36 -3.08 2.87
C ARG A 23 8.28 -1.56 2.67
N VAL A 24 9.21 -0.98 1.92
CA VAL A 24 9.22 0.46 1.64
C VAL A 24 8.02 0.89 0.80
N MET A 25 7.59 0.04 -0.15
CA MET A 25 6.34 0.24 -0.89
C MET A 25 5.14 0.23 0.05
N LEU A 26 5.03 -0.74 0.95
CA LEU A 26 3.90 -0.84 1.87
C LEU A 26 3.88 0.32 2.88
N ASP A 27 5.03 0.78 3.38
CA ASP A 27 5.10 1.99 4.22
C ASP A 27 4.54 3.22 3.51
N PHE A 28 4.88 3.41 2.23
CA PHE A 28 4.32 4.48 1.41
C PHE A 28 2.81 4.35 1.26
N VAL A 29 2.31 3.15 0.92
CA VAL A 29 0.87 2.88 0.75
C VAL A 29 0.10 3.11 2.06
N VAL A 30 0.66 2.72 3.21
CA VAL A 30 0.06 2.97 4.53
C VAL A 30 -0.04 4.46 4.81
N GLN A 31 1.02 5.24 4.56
CA GLN A 31 0.96 6.69 4.72
C GLN A 31 -0.06 7.33 3.76
N LEU A 32 -0.09 6.90 2.49
CA LEU A 32 -1.04 7.38 1.49
C LEU A 32 -2.50 7.13 1.93
N THR A 33 -2.78 5.96 2.49
CA THR A 33 -4.11 5.59 2.98
C THR A 33 -4.53 6.32 4.25
N ARG A 34 -3.58 6.57 5.17
CA ARG A 34 -3.83 7.29 6.42
C ARG A 34 -3.99 8.79 6.19
N ASP A 35 -3.05 9.39 5.46
CA ASP A 35 -3.02 10.82 5.15
C ASP A 35 -2.11 11.09 3.95
N ALA A 36 -2.73 11.18 2.77
CA ALA A 36 -2.06 11.49 1.51
C ALA A 36 -1.40 12.88 1.51
N THR A 37 -1.86 13.84 2.32
CA THR A 37 -1.32 15.21 2.33
C THR A 37 0.08 15.30 2.91
N ARG A 38 0.48 14.26 3.67
CA ARG A 38 1.83 14.11 4.22
C ARG A 38 2.80 13.43 3.27
N ILE A 39 2.34 13.01 2.08
CA ILE A 39 3.23 12.49 1.06
C ILE A 39 4.01 13.65 0.44
N GLY A 40 5.34 13.58 0.50
CA GLY A 40 6.24 14.53 -0.14
C GLY A 40 7.42 13.86 -0.82
N ARG A 41 8.36 14.70 -1.27
CA ARG A 41 9.55 14.30 -2.02
C ARG A 41 10.34 13.16 -1.38
N GLN A 42 10.53 13.20 -0.06
CA GLN A 42 11.31 12.20 0.67
C GLN A 42 10.71 10.79 0.55
N ASN A 43 9.39 10.67 0.44
CA ASN A 43 8.76 9.35 0.27
C ASN A 43 9.06 8.76 -1.11
N HIS A 44 9.03 9.60 -2.16
CA HIS A 44 9.38 9.18 -3.51
C HIS A 44 10.88 8.84 -3.60
N GLU A 45 11.75 9.61 -2.93
CA GLU A 45 13.19 9.31 -2.87
C GLU A 45 13.47 7.97 -2.19
N ARG A 46 12.75 7.62 -1.12
CA ARG A 46 12.84 6.30 -0.49
C ARG A 46 12.43 5.16 -1.43
N LEU A 47 11.36 5.35 -2.21
CA LEU A 47 10.94 4.36 -3.21
C LEU A 47 11.98 4.19 -4.32
N ARG A 48 12.57 5.29 -4.80
CA ARG A 48 13.65 5.24 -5.79
C ARG A 48 14.90 4.55 -5.26
N ALA A 49 15.24 4.78 -3.99
CA ALA A 49 16.40 4.15 -3.35
C ALA A 49 16.32 2.62 -3.31
N VAL A 50 15.11 2.05 -3.32
CA VAL A 50 14.89 0.59 -3.36
C VAL A 50 14.56 0.05 -4.76
N GLY A 51 14.72 0.89 -5.80
CA GLY A 51 14.65 0.45 -7.20
C GLY A 51 13.34 0.72 -7.94
N PHE A 52 12.37 1.43 -7.34
CA PHE A 52 11.18 1.86 -8.09
C PHE A 52 11.49 3.08 -8.94
N ASP A 53 11.15 3.01 -10.23
CA ASP A 53 11.18 4.16 -11.12
C ASP A 53 9.90 5.01 -10.99
N ASP A 54 9.84 6.15 -11.69
CA ASP A 54 8.70 7.06 -11.60
C ASP A 54 7.40 6.40 -12.10
N GLN A 55 7.48 5.47 -13.06
CA GLN A 55 6.33 4.70 -13.52
C GLN A 55 5.83 3.74 -12.43
N GLY A 56 6.73 3.03 -11.76
CA GLY A 56 6.41 2.16 -10.64
C GLY A 56 5.77 2.92 -9.48
N ILE A 57 6.33 4.08 -9.12
CA ILE A 57 5.76 4.96 -8.07
C ILE A 57 4.34 5.41 -8.45
N LEU A 58 4.13 5.79 -9.72
CA LEU A 58 2.80 6.12 -10.23
C LEU A 58 1.83 4.94 -10.11
N GLN A 59 2.26 3.73 -10.52
CA GLN A 59 1.42 2.53 -10.44
C GLN A 59 1.05 2.17 -8.99
N ILE A 60 2.01 2.20 -8.07
CA ILE A 60 1.78 1.98 -6.63
C ILE A 60 0.71 2.95 -6.13
N THR A 61 0.86 4.24 -6.46
CA THR A 61 -0.06 5.30 -6.03
C THR A 61 -1.47 5.09 -6.58
N LEU A 62 -1.59 4.77 -7.88
CA LEU A 62 -2.88 4.55 -8.54
C LEU A 62 -3.62 3.34 -7.97
N ILE A 63 -2.93 2.21 -7.80
CA ILE A 63 -3.52 0.97 -7.26
C ILE A 63 -4.01 1.21 -5.83
N ALA A 64 -3.17 1.77 -4.96
CA ALA A 64 -3.53 2.05 -3.58
C ALA A 64 -4.72 3.04 -3.49
N SER A 65 -4.72 4.09 -4.32
CA SER A 65 -5.80 5.08 -4.35
C SER A 65 -7.12 4.49 -4.85
N TRP A 66 -7.07 3.58 -5.83
CA TRP A 66 -8.24 2.88 -6.32
C TRP A 66 -8.89 2.00 -5.24
N PHE A 67 -8.09 1.23 -4.49
CA PHE A 67 -8.59 0.45 -3.35
C PHE A 67 -9.19 1.35 -2.27
N ASN A 68 -8.55 2.49 -1.98
CA ASN A 68 -9.09 3.47 -1.05
C ASN A 68 -10.46 4.02 -1.49
N TYR A 69 -10.65 4.27 -2.79
CA TYR A 69 -11.94 4.70 -3.33
C TYR A 69 -12.99 3.58 -3.23
N ILE A 70 -12.71 2.39 -3.74
CA ILE A 70 -13.71 1.32 -3.83
C ILE A 70 -14.11 0.78 -2.45
N ASN A 71 -13.18 0.71 -1.49
CA ASN A 71 -13.49 0.30 -0.11
C ASN A 71 -14.50 1.27 0.52
N ARG A 72 -14.31 2.58 0.34
CA ARG A 72 -15.25 3.61 0.83
C ARG A 72 -16.64 3.46 0.20
N VAL A 73 -16.70 3.16 -1.10
CA VAL A 73 -17.98 2.92 -1.79
C VAL A 73 -18.67 1.66 -1.25
N ALA A 74 -17.94 0.54 -1.12
CA ALA A 74 -18.46 -0.71 -0.60
C ALA A 74 -18.98 -0.55 0.85
N ASP A 75 -18.19 0.09 1.71
CA ASP A 75 -18.54 0.34 3.12
C ASP A 75 -19.79 1.23 3.27
N ALA A 76 -19.91 2.26 2.42
CA ALA A 76 -21.03 3.19 2.41
C ALA A 76 -22.33 2.53 1.90
N LEU A 77 -22.23 1.60 0.94
CA LEU A 77 -23.37 0.88 0.39
C LEU A 77 -23.72 -0.40 1.14
N GLY A 78 -22.89 -0.82 2.11
CA GLY A 78 -23.11 -2.02 2.91
C GLY A 78 -22.88 -3.33 2.15
N VAL A 79 -22.06 -3.30 1.10
CA VAL A 79 -21.73 -4.49 0.32
C VAL A 79 -20.96 -5.49 1.19
N GLY A 80 -21.41 -6.75 1.24
CA GLY A 80 -20.73 -7.82 2.01
C GLY A 80 -21.01 -7.81 3.51
N ARG A 81 -22.10 -7.17 3.96
CA ARG A 81 -22.59 -7.18 5.35
C ARG A 81 -23.67 -8.24 5.65
N ASP A 82 -23.84 -9.24 4.78
CA ASP A 82 -24.74 -10.38 5.01
C ASP A 82 -24.10 -11.45 5.90
#